data_AF-A0A0A0BPC6-F1
#
_entry.id   AF-A0A0A0BPC6-F1
#
_cell.length_a   1.000
_cell.length_b   1.000
_cell.length_c   1.000
_cell.angle_alpha   90.00
_cell.angle_beta   90.00
_cell.angle_gamma   90.00
#
_symmetry.space_group_name_H-M   'P 1'
#
loop_
_entity.id
_entity.type
_entity.pdbx_description
1 polymer ?
#
loop_
_entity_poly.entity_id
_entity_poly.type
_entity_poly.pdbx_seq_one_letter_code
_entity_poly.pdbx_strand_id
1 'polypeptide(L)'
;MSCIVIDGAFETDKEDAATILAGIKKIDGHWDATAILNCDAAPDHTGKPCISEDAVVTMGFIKTGANILPLSAIRAGLCARSDAEYGAPARSGGNLVIPNAEAWGAYDSKSFTAMPISETLATSLSAEGVCAVVNYSGTYRTWGDHTSLFAAGAIADERARFDNSIRMLRSITNRFQLKYRASIDSPFTLQMRNDIINEQLDYLNGLVAKGALIGKPTCEFRAIDNPKDNIQKGEFKWNITCTTTNPLKYAYVSVSYTSAGLDTLVEEG
;
A
#
# COMPACT_ATOMS: atom_id res chain seq x y z
N MET A 1 5.87 8.21 7.81
CA MET A 1 5.95 8.78 6.45
C MET A 1 6.33 7.62 5.54
N SER A 2 5.39 7.15 4.73
CA SER A 2 5.68 6.21 3.63
C SER A 2 6.39 6.98 2.52
N CYS A 3 7.59 6.53 2.12
CA CYS A 3 8.25 7.09 0.94
C CYS A 3 7.72 6.36 -0.29
N ILE A 4 7.14 7.10 -1.23
CA ILE A 4 6.71 6.59 -2.53
C ILE A 4 7.69 7.09 -3.58
N VAL A 5 8.24 6.16 -4.36
CA VAL A 5 9.05 6.49 -5.54
C VAL A 5 8.21 6.17 -6.77
N ILE A 6 8.09 7.14 -7.66
CA ILE A 6 7.47 6.97 -8.98
C ILE A 6 8.56 7.02 -10.02
N ASP A 7 8.41 6.19 -11.06
CA ASP A 7 9.17 6.37 -12.28
C ASP A 7 8.70 7.64 -13.00
N GLY A 8 9.65 8.47 -13.41
CA GLY A 8 9.38 9.68 -14.20
C GLY A 8 9.12 9.37 -15.67
N ALA A 9 9.51 8.19 -16.15
CA ALA A 9 9.08 7.68 -17.44
C ALA A 9 7.60 7.29 -17.39
N PHE A 10 6.87 7.60 -18.46
CA PHE A 10 5.45 7.27 -18.60
C PHE A 10 5.19 5.76 -18.47
N GLU A 11 6.17 4.92 -18.83
CA GLU A 11 6.18 3.47 -18.67
C GLU A 11 7.51 3.02 -18.08
N THR A 12 7.47 2.00 -17.24
CA THR A 12 8.63 1.37 -16.60
C THR A 12 8.87 0.01 -17.24
N ASP A 13 10.02 -0.18 -17.87
CA ASP A 13 10.42 -1.49 -18.38
C ASP A 13 11.07 -2.36 -17.27
N LYS A 14 11.51 -3.57 -17.62
CA LYS A 14 12.11 -4.51 -16.65
C LYS A 14 13.47 -4.04 -16.12
N GLU A 15 14.26 -3.35 -16.93
CA GLU A 15 15.59 -2.85 -16.57
C GLU A 15 15.47 -1.63 -15.65
N ASP A 16 14.58 -0.71 -15.99
CA ASP A 16 14.24 0.45 -15.17
C ASP A 16 13.64 0.02 -13.83
N ALA A 17 12.70 -0.94 -13.84
CA ALA A 17 12.15 -1.49 -12.61
C ALA A 17 13.24 -2.13 -11.73
N ALA A 18 14.16 -2.91 -12.30
CA ALA A 18 15.26 -3.50 -11.55
C ALA A 18 16.16 -2.41 -10.93
N THR A 19 16.46 -1.35 -11.68
CA THR A 19 17.28 -0.22 -11.23
C THR A 19 16.60 0.55 -10.09
N ILE A 20 15.31 0.89 -10.25
CA ILE A 20 14.51 1.55 -9.22
C ILE A 20 14.45 0.67 -7.97
N LEU A 21 14.13 -0.61 -8.11
CA LEU A 21 14.03 -1.56 -7.00
C LEU A 21 15.36 -1.71 -6.25
N ALA A 22 16.50 -1.70 -6.95
CA ALA A 22 17.80 -1.69 -6.31
C ALA A 22 18.06 -0.38 -5.55
N GLY A 23 17.67 0.77 -6.12
CA GLY A 23 17.88 2.09 -5.51
C GLY A 23 17.01 2.38 -4.29
N ILE A 24 15.81 1.79 -4.20
CA ILE A 24 14.90 2.02 -3.06
C ILE A 24 15.18 1.12 -1.84
N LYS A 25 16.05 0.12 -1.99
CA LYS A 25 16.45 -0.74 -0.87
C LYS A 25 17.34 0.04 0.08
N LYS A 26 16.74 0.52 1.18
CA LYS A 26 17.41 1.32 2.20
C LYS A 26 18.08 2.55 1.56
N ILE A 27 17.27 3.51 1.13
CA ILE A 27 17.78 4.77 0.56
C ILE A 27 18.69 5.43 1.61
N ASP A 28 19.92 5.74 1.18
CA ASP A 28 21.03 6.20 2.02
C ASP A 28 21.33 5.30 3.23
N GLY A 29 21.05 3.99 3.13
CA GLY A 29 21.22 3.02 4.21
C GLY A 29 20.14 3.06 5.29
N HIS A 30 19.14 3.95 5.19
CA HIS A 30 18.22 4.24 6.29
C HIS A 30 16.75 4.08 5.93
N TRP A 31 16.32 4.66 4.81
CA TRP A 31 14.90 4.87 4.54
C TRP A 31 14.28 3.75 3.73
N ASP A 32 13.10 3.32 4.15
CA ASP A 32 12.28 2.36 3.43
C ASP A 32 11.35 3.09 2.45
N ALA A 33 11.22 2.57 1.23
CA ALA A 33 10.33 3.14 0.22
C ALA A 33 9.57 2.05 -0.54
N THR A 34 8.46 2.42 -1.17
CA THR A 34 7.70 1.57 -2.09
C THR A 34 7.69 2.21 -3.47
N ALA A 35 8.07 1.45 -4.49
CA ALA A 35 7.95 1.89 -5.87
C ALA A 35 6.49 1.76 -6.33
N ILE A 36 5.97 2.77 -7.02
CA ILE A 36 4.74 2.68 -7.80
C ILE A 36 5.13 2.86 -9.26
N LEU A 37 5.09 1.76 -10.00
CA LEU A 37 5.57 1.65 -11.39
C LEU A 37 4.38 1.64 -12.35
N ASN A 38 4.60 2.03 -13.60
CA ASN A 38 3.57 2.01 -14.64
C ASN A 38 3.99 1.09 -15.79
N CYS A 39 3.05 0.43 -16.43
CA CYS A 39 3.26 -0.25 -17.71
C CYS A 39 2.10 0.08 -18.65
N ASP A 40 2.28 -0.13 -19.96
CA ASP A 40 1.23 0.19 -20.92
C ASP A 40 -0.03 -0.67 -20.70
N ALA A 41 -1.18 -0.19 -21.16
CA ALA A 41 -2.45 -0.89 -21.03
C ALA A 41 -2.45 -2.20 -21.83
N ALA A 42 -2.66 -3.34 -21.16
CA ALA A 42 -2.74 -4.66 -21.78
C ALA A 42 -3.91 -5.49 -21.20
N PRO A 43 -4.57 -6.33 -22.01
CA PRO A 43 -5.69 -7.16 -21.55
C PRO A 43 -5.27 -8.39 -20.72
N ASP A 44 -3.97 -8.72 -20.70
CA ASP A 44 -3.45 -10.00 -20.21
C ASP A 44 -2.22 -9.81 -19.32
N HIS A 45 -2.15 -8.70 -18.57
CA HIS A 45 -1.03 -8.31 -17.70
C HIS A 45 0.37 -8.34 -18.37
N THR A 46 0.44 -8.50 -19.70
CA THR A 46 1.68 -8.40 -20.47
C THR A 46 2.31 -7.03 -20.24
N GLY A 47 3.63 -7.01 -20.05
CA GLY A 47 4.36 -5.78 -19.75
C GLY A 47 4.52 -5.47 -18.26
N LYS A 48 3.95 -6.26 -17.33
CA LYS A 48 4.27 -6.16 -15.90
C LYS A 48 5.80 -6.23 -15.69
N PRO A 49 6.43 -5.17 -15.16
CA PRO A 49 7.89 -5.04 -15.23
C PRO A 49 8.63 -5.80 -14.13
N CYS A 50 7.96 -6.14 -13.02
CA CYS A 50 8.57 -6.83 -11.90
C CYS A 50 7.57 -7.65 -11.07
N ILE A 51 8.12 -8.54 -10.24
CA ILE A 51 7.41 -9.29 -9.21
C ILE A 51 8.16 -9.04 -7.90
N SER A 52 7.64 -8.15 -7.05
CA SER A 52 8.35 -7.68 -5.85
C SER A 52 7.40 -7.14 -4.77
N GLU A 53 7.72 -7.39 -3.51
CA GLU A 53 7.06 -6.74 -2.37
C GLU A 53 7.41 -5.25 -2.25
N ASP A 54 8.47 -4.83 -2.93
CA ASP A 54 8.93 -3.44 -2.95
C ASP A 54 8.18 -2.58 -3.96
N ALA A 55 7.38 -3.18 -4.86
CA ALA A 55 6.67 -2.48 -5.92
C ALA A 55 5.16 -2.73 -5.92
N VAL A 56 4.42 -1.70 -6.28
CA VAL A 56 3.05 -1.76 -6.82
C VAL A 56 3.15 -1.45 -8.30
N VAL A 57 2.61 -2.33 -9.15
CA VAL A 57 2.56 -2.09 -10.58
C VAL A 57 1.16 -1.59 -10.93
N THR A 58 1.11 -0.47 -11.63
CA THR A 58 -0.10 0.06 -12.27
C THR A 58 -0.03 -0.14 -13.77
N MET A 59 -1.19 -0.24 -14.41
CA MET A 59 -1.29 -0.49 -15.85
C MET A 59 -2.17 0.54 -16.54
N GLY A 60 -1.62 1.13 -17.60
CA GLY A 60 -2.24 2.10 -18.48
C GLY A 60 -2.18 3.54 -17.99
N PHE A 61 -2.83 4.39 -18.79
CA PHE A 61 -2.86 5.83 -18.64
C PHE A 61 -4.28 6.33 -18.48
N ILE A 62 -4.43 7.47 -17.82
CA ILE A 62 -5.71 8.15 -17.66
C ILE A 62 -5.69 9.45 -18.46
N LYS A 63 -6.69 9.58 -19.33
CA LYS A 63 -7.01 10.86 -19.97
C LYS A 63 -7.88 11.70 -19.04
N THR A 64 -7.48 12.95 -18.84
CA THR A 64 -8.22 13.95 -18.04
C THR A 64 -8.09 15.32 -18.71
N GLY A 65 -9.15 15.77 -19.39
CA GLY A 65 -9.11 16.96 -20.24
C GLY A 65 -7.97 16.88 -21.28
N ALA A 66 -7.07 17.86 -21.22
CA ALA A 66 -5.91 17.95 -22.10
C ALA A 66 -4.71 17.08 -21.65
N ASN A 67 -4.77 16.50 -20.45
CA ASN A 67 -3.66 15.76 -19.86
C ASN A 67 -3.82 14.25 -20.03
N ILE A 68 -2.68 13.57 -20.17
CA ILE A 68 -2.56 12.12 -20.11
C ILE A 68 -1.55 11.83 -19.01
N LEU A 69 -1.96 11.10 -17.98
CA LEU A 69 -1.13 10.82 -16.82
C LEU A 69 -0.97 9.31 -16.64
N PRO A 70 0.24 8.82 -16.30
CA PRO A 70 0.42 7.43 -15.95
C PRO A 70 -0.39 7.11 -14.69
N LEU A 71 -0.97 5.91 -14.64
CA LEU A 71 -1.78 5.50 -13.50
C LEU A 71 -0.94 5.46 -12.21
N SER A 72 0.38 5.26 -12.30
CA SER A 72 1.31 5.29 -11.17
C SER A 72 1.29 6.64 -10.42
N ALA A 73 1.37 7.76 -11.15
CA ALA A 73 1.35 9.09 -10.56
C ALA A 73 0.00 9.40 -9.90
N ILE A 74 -1.10 9.00 -10.55
CA ILE A 74 -2.44 9.12 -9.98
C ILE A 74 -2.55 8.27 -8.72
N ARG A 75 -2.12 7.01 -8.76
CA ARG A 75 -2.16 6.10 -7.62
C ARG A 75 -1.36 6.64 -6.45
N ALA A 76 -0.17 7.18 -6.69
CA ALA A 76 0.68 7.81 -5.67
C ALA A 76 -0.04 8.99 -4.98
N GLY A 77 -0.63 9.91 -5.76
CA GLY A 77 -1.36 11.05 -5.20
C GLY A 77 -2.61 10.64 -4.41
N LEU A 78 -3.38 9.67 -4.92
CA LEU A 78 -4.56 9.15 -4.23
C LEU A 78 -4.18 8.44 -2.92
N CYS A 79 -3.08 7.70 -2.91
CA CYS A 79 -2.51 7.07 -1.74
C CYS A 79 -2.06 8.10 -0.70
N ALA A 80 -1.31 9.12 -1.11
CA ALA A 80 -0.86 10.18 -0.20
C ALA A 80 -2.05 10.93 0.44
N ARG A 81 -3.09 11.21 -0.33
CA ARG A 81 -4.33 11.81 0.20
C ARG A 81 -5.00 10.89 1.23
N SER A 82 -5.10 9.59 0.93
CA SER A 82 -5.67 8.63 1.87
C SER A 82 -4.81 8.49 3.14
N ASP A 83 -3.49 8.47 3.01
CA ASP A 83 -2.58 8.36 4.15
C ASP A 83 -2.72 9.56 5.09
N ALA A 84 -2.96 10.76 4.54
CA ALA A 84 -3.19 11.98 5.32
C ALA A 84 -4.48 11.89 6.17
N GLU A 85 -5.53 11.25 5.66
CA GLU A 85 -6.82 11.07 6.37
C GLU A 85 -6.66 10.22 7.64
N TYR A 86 -5.90 9.13 7.55
CA TYR A 86 -5.64 8.24 8.69
C TYR A 86 -4.38 8.63 9.50
N GLY A 87 -3.54 9.51 8.97
CA GLY A 87 -2.21 9.84 9.49
C GLY A 87 -1.17 8.73 9.31
N ALA A 88 -1.50 7.69 8.52
CA ALA A 88 -0.66 6.55 8.20
C ALA A 88 -1.24 5.77 6.99
N PRO A 89 -0.47 4.87 6.35
CA PRO A 89 -0.92 4.06 5.20
C PRO A 89 -1.92 2.95 5.55
N ALA A 90 -3.07 3.32 6.13
CA ALA A 90 -4.07 2.38 6.64
C ALA A 90 -4.92 1.77 5.52
N ARG A 91 -5.29 2.57 4.53
CA ARG A 91 -6.14 2.16 3.41
C ARG A 91 -5.27 1.68 2.26
N SER A 92 -5.64 0.56 1.62
CA SER A 92 -5.10 0.24 0.30
C SER A 92 -5.46 1.35 -0.68
N GLY A 93 -4.64 1.57 -1.71
CA GLY A 93 -5.22 2.22 -2.89
C GLY A 93 -5.85 1.13 -3.74
N GLY A 94 -6.86 1.42 -4.51
CA GLY A 94 -7.81 0.39 -4.90
C GLY A 94 -9.16 0.83 -4.37
N ASN A 95 -10.12 0.81 -5.28
CA ASN A 95 -11.41 1.46 -5.16
C ASN A 95 -11.33 2.97 -4.79
N LEU A 96 -10.20 3.63 -5.07
CA LEU A 96 -10.05 5.08 -4.91
C LEU A 96 -10.56 5.78 -6.16
N VAL A 97 -11.47 6.74 -5.99
CA VAL A 97 -12.01 7.57 -7.08
C VAL A 97 -10.89 8.36 -7.74
N ILE A 98 -10.82 8.26 -9.07
CA ILE A 98 -9.92 9.05 -9.91
C ILE A 98 -10.73 10.27 -10.39
N PRO A 99 -10.41 11.48 -9.89
CA PRO A 99 -11.14 12.69 -10.29
C PRO A 99 -10.96 12.98 -11.78
N ASN A 100 -12.03 13.41 -12.45
CA ASN A 100 -12.01 13.91 -13.83
C ASN A 100 -11.41 12.95 -14.87
N ALA A 101 -11.42 11.64 -14.60
CA ALA A 101 -11.00 10.63 -15.56
C ALA A 101 -12.06 10.45 -16.65
N GLU A 102 -11.63 10.54 -17.90
CA GLU A 102 -12.51 10.39 -19.08
C GLU A 102 -12.33 9.03 -19.73
N ALA A 103 -11.08 8.55 -19.80
CA ALA A 103 -10.74 7.28 -20.42
C ALA A 103 -9.50 6.65 -19.79
N TRP A 104 -9.44 5.33 -19.83
CA TRP A 104 -8.26 4.52 -19.59
C TRP A 104 -7.75 3.94 -20.90
N GLY A 105 -6.44 3.78 -21.05
CA GLY A 105 -5.87 3.24 -22.26
C GLY A 105 -4.36 3.37 -22.36
N ALA A 106 -3.86 3.19 -23.58
CA ALA A 106 -2.43 3.20 -23.90
C ALA A 106 -1.94 4.58 -24.33
N TYR A 107 -0.65 4.86 -24.15
CA TYR A 107 -0.04 6.14 -24.56
C TYR A 107 1.40 5.97 -25.08
N ASP A 108 1.60 6.14 -26.38
CA ASP A 108 2.90 5.99 -27.06
C ASP A 108 3.78 7.26 -27.03
N SER A 109 3.56 8.15 -26.04
CA SER A 109 4.15 9.50 -25.97
C SER A 109 3.70 10.49 -27.05
N LYS A 110 2.86 10.09 -28.02
CA LYS A 110 2.33 10.97 -29.08
C LYS A 110 0.82 11.01 -29.10
N SER A 111 0.18 9.87 -28.87
CA SER A 111 -1.26 9.68 -29.01
C SER A 111 -1.80 8.74 -27.95
N PHE A 112 -2.97 9.08 -27.43
CA PHE A 112 -3.69 8.24 -26.48
C PHE A 112 -4.69 7.36 -27.22
N THR A 113 -4.64 6.06 -26.96
CA THR A 113 -5.60 5.08 -27.47
C THR A 113 -6.47 4.60 -26.33
N ALA A 114 -7.73 5.04 -26.31
CA ALA A 114 -8.70 4.58 -25.32
C ALA A 114 -8.93 3.06 -25.48
N MET A 115 -8.92 2.35 -24.36
CA MET A 115 -9.17 0.91 -24.33
C MET A 115 -10.39 0.59 -23.47
N PRO A 116 -11.19 -0.43 -23.85
CA PRO A 116 -12.28 -0.88 -23.01
C PRO A 116 -11.72 -1.54 -21.75
N ILE A 117 -12.28 -1.17 -20.60
CA ILE A 117 -11.98 -1.80 -19.31
C ILE A 117 -13.28 -2.32 -18.70
N SER A 118 -13.36 -3.64 -18.51
CA SER A 118 -14.47 -4.29 -17.82
C SER A 118 -14.06 -4.64 -16.39
N GLU A 119 -15.05 -4.82 -15.51
CA GLU A 119 -14.77 -5.31 -14.15
C GLU A 119 -14.08 -6.68 -14.16
N THR A 120 -14.43 -7.55 -15.12
CA THR A 120 -13.76 -8.84 -15.32
C THR A 120 -12.27 -8.67 -15.65
N LEU A 121 -11.94 -7.78 -16.59
CA LEU A 121 -10.54 -7.50 -16.95
C LEU A 121 -9.79 -6.85 -15.78
N ALA A 122 -10.39 -5.85 -15.13
CA ALA A 122 -9.77 -5.20 -13.97
C ALA A 122 -9.49 -6.23 -12.85
N THR A 123 -10.41 -7.16 -12.63
CA THR A 123 -10.28 -8.22 -11.63
C THR A 123 -9.22 -9.25 -12.01
N SER A 124 -9.09 -9.63 -13.29
CA SER A 124 -8.02 -10.54 -13.73
C SER A 124 -6.64 -9.90 -13.58
N LEU A 125 -6.50 -8.60 -13.91
CA LEU A 125 -5.26 -7.85 -13.67
C LEU A 125 -4.93 -7.75 -12.17
N SER A 126 -5.94 -7.47 -11.33
CA SER A 126 -5.76 -7.43 -9.88
C SER A 126 -5.38 -8.79 -9.28
N ALA A 127 -5.81 -9.89 -9.90
CA ALA A 127 -5.42 -11.25 -9.50
C ALA A 127 -3.93 -11.53 -9.72
N GLU A 128 -3.31 -10.79 -10.65
CA GLU A 128 -1.89 -10.86 -10.99
C GLU A 128 -1.07 -9.70 -10.40
N GLY A 129 -1.54 -9.07 -9.34
CA GLY A 129 -0.79 -8.01 -8.64
C GLY A 129 -0.60 -6.74 -9.48
N VAL A 130 -1.48 -6.50 -10.45
CA VAL A 130 -1.51 -5.30 -11.28
C VAL A 130 -2.71 -4.45 -10.90
N CYS A 131 -2.47 -3.18 -10.58
CA CYS A 131 -3.52 -2.20 -10.35
C CYS A 131 -3.92 -1.56 -11.68
N ALA A 132 -5.15 -1.79 -12.12
CA ALA A 132 -5.76 -1.12 -13.26
C ALA A 132 -6.82 -0.11 -12.77
N VAL A 133 -7.89 0.06 -13.55
CA VAL A 133 -9.07 0.82 -13.15
C VAL A 133 -10.35 0.00 -13.34
N VAL A 134 -11.41 0.44 -12.69
CA VAL A 134 -12.78 0.02 -12.99
C VAL A 134 -13.62 1.28 -13.20
N ASN A 135 -14.64 1.21 -14.06
CA ASN A 135 -15.61 2.27 -14.24
C ASN A 135 -16.96 1.88 -13.63
N TYR A 136 -17.37 2.59 -12.59
CA TYR A 136 -18.69 2.45 -12.00
C TYR A 136 -19.58 3.60 -12.44
N SER A 137 -20.43 3.33 -13.43
CA SER A 137 -21.45 4.26 -13.92
C SER A 137 -20.89 5.65 -14.25
N GLY A 138 -19.77 5.71 -14.96
CA GLY A 138 -19.09 6.95 -15.35
C GLY A 138 -18.01 7.43 -14.37
N THR A 139 -17.86 6.80 -13.20
CA THR A 139 -16.80 7.12 -12.25
C THR A 139 -15.67 6.10 -12.32
N TYR A 140 -14.49 6.53 -12.79
CA TYR A 140 -13.30 5.68 -12.73
C TYR A 140 -12.73 5.60 -11.33
N ARG A 141 -12.28 4.40 -10.97
CA ARG A 141 -11.63 4.09 -9.71
C ARG A 141 -10.41 3.22 -9.97
N THR A 142 -9.38 3.39 -9.16
CA THR A 142 -8.27 2.43 -9.12
C THR A 142 -8.81 1.05 -8.76
N TRP A 143 -8.25 -0.03 -9.33
CA TRP A 143 -8.69 -1.40 -9.06
C TRP A 143 -7.49 -2.33 -8.95
N GLY A 144 -7.20 -2.78 -7.73
CA GLY A 144 -6.00 -3.53 -7.37
C GLY A 144 -5.31 -2.93 -6.15
N ASP A 145 -5.21 -3.73 -5.09
CA ASP A 145 -4.72 -3.40 -3.76
C ASP A 145 -3.53 -4.26 -3.33
N HIS A 146 -3.05 -5.12 -4.23
CA HIS A 146 -1.91 -6.00 -3.97
C HIS A 146 -0.58 -5.33 -4.31
N THR A 147 0.51 -5.85 -3.75
CA THR A 147 1.85 -5.60 -4.30
C THR A 147 2.03 -6.39 -5.62
N SER A 148 3.08 -6.05 -6.36
CA SER A 148 3.43 -6.77 -7.59
C SER A 148 3.90 -8.21 -7.34
N LEU A 149 4.20 -8.59 -6.09
CA LEU A 149 4.56 -9.97 -5.73
C LEU A 149 3.36 -10.92 -5.81
N PHE A 150 2.14 -10.40 -5.69
CA PHE A 150 0.94 -11.20 -5.76
C PHE A 150 0.71 -11.74 -7.18
N ALA A 151 0.48 -13.05 -7.29
CA ALA A 151 0.18 -13.72 -8.54
C ALA A 151 -0.81 -14.85 -8.29
N ALA A 152 -1.90 -14.88 -9.07
CA ALA A 152 -2.95 -15.90 -9.01
C ALA A 152 -3.45 -16.28 -7.59
N GLY A 153 -3.54 -15.33 -6.65
CA GLY A 153 -4.00 -15.63 -5.28
C GLY A 153 -2.91 -16.00 -4.27
N ALA A 154 -1.69 -16.29 -4.73
CA ALA A 154 -0.62 -16.84 -3.91
C ALA A 154 0.44 -15.80 -3.52
N ILE A 155 0.99 -15.95 -2.31
CA ILE A 155 2.18 -15.25 -1.82
C ILE A 155 2.84 -16.07 -0.70
N ALA A 156 4.18 -16.02 -0.60
CA ALA A 156 4.91 -16.76 0.43
C ALA A 156 4.91 -16.02 1.79
N ASP A 157 5.04 -14.69 1.77
CA ASP A 157 4.94 -13.83 2.94
C ASP A 157 3.65 -13.00 2.87
N GLU A 158 2.69 -13.32 3.74
CA GLU A 158 1.38 -12.66 3.80
C GLU A 158 1.47 -11.15 4.08
N ARG A 159 2.56 -10.70 4.71
CA ARG A 159 2.85 -9.28 4.92
C ARG A 159 2.90 -8.49 3.61
N ALA A 160 3.34 -9.14 2.52
CA ALA A 160 3.49 -8.55 1.21
C ALA A 160 2.24 -8.64 0.33
N ARG A 161 1.14 -9.24 0.82
CA ARG A 161 -0.08 -9.42 0.01
C ARG A 161 -0.63 -8.09 -0.45
N PHE A 162 -0.90 -7.20 0.49
CA PHE A 162 -1.53 -5.92 0.24
C PHE A 162 -0.52 -4.77 0.28
N ASP A 163 -0.76 -3.75 -0.56
CA ASP A 163 0.11 -2.59 -0.68
C ASP A 163 0.16 -1.76 0.61
N ASN A 164 -0.98 -1.59 1.30
CA ASN A 164 -1.07 -0.87 2.56
C ASN A 164 -0.27 -1.55 3.67
N SER A 165 -0.25 -2.89 3.72
CA SER A 165 0.51 -3.64 4.72
C SER A 165 1.99 -3.30 4.66
N ILE A 166 2.59 -3.39 3.47
CA ILE A 166 3.99 -3.03 3.27
C ILE A 166 4.24 -1.55 3.54
N ARG A 167 3.39 -0.66 3.01
CA ARG A 167 3.53 0.80 3.20
C ARG A 167 3.43 1.19 4.68
N MET A 168 2.54 0.55 5.44
CA MET A 168 2.37 0.78 6.88
C MET A 168 3.63 0.40 7.65
N LEU A 169 4.16 -0.81 7.41
CA LEU A 169 5.36 -1.28 8.10
C LEU A 169 6.59 -0.42 7.80
N ARG A 170 6.77 -0.02 6.53
CA ARG A 170 7.80 0.94 6.12
C ARG A 170 7.59 2.33 6.73
N SER A 171 6.34 2.77 6.88
CA SER A 171 6.05 4.05 7.55
C SER A 171 6.41 4.02 9.03
N ILE A 172 6.25 2.89 9.72
CA ILE A 172 6.62 2.70 11.13
C ILE A 172 8.14 2.78 11.30
N THR A 173 8.90 2.07 10.46
CA THR A 173 10.38 2.12 10.49
C THR A 173 10.90 3.51 10.15
N ASN A 174 10.38 4.14 9.09
CA ASN A 174 10.76 5.51 8.72
C ASN A 174 10.43 6.53 9.82
N ARG A 175 9.27 6.41 10.48
CA ARG A 175 8.91 7.29 11.60
C ARG A 175 9.90 7.15 12.74
N PHE A 176 10.29 5.91 13.07
CA PHE A 176 11.27 5.66 14.13
C PHE A 176 12.61 6.34 13.81
N GLN A 177 13.13 6.13 12.60
CA GLN A 177 14.36 6.77 12.13
C GLN A 177 14.25 8.30 12.19
N LEU A 178 13.19 8.87 11.63
CA LEU A 178 12.98 10.32 11.61
C LEU A 178 12.91 10.94 13.01
N LYS A 179 12.26 10.25 13.96
CA LYS A 179 12.11 10.75 15.33
C LYS A 179 13.44 10.77 16.08
N TYR A 180 14.22 9.69 16.00
CA TYR A 180 15.41 9.51 16.84
C TYR A 180 16.73 9.86 16.15
N ARG A 181 16.72 10.26 14.85
CA ARG A 181 17.94 10.67 14.12
C ARG A 181 18.77 11.74 14.84
N ALA A 182 18.12 12.70 15.51
CA ALA A 182 18.79 13.79 16.19
C ALA A 182 19.44 13.36 17.52
N SER A 183 19.11 12.16 18.01
CA SER A 183 19.65 11.57 19.22
C SER A 183 20.82 10.63 18.95
N ILE A 184 21.17 10.41 17.69
CA ILE A 184 22.38 9.65 17.32
C ILE A 184 23.61 10.37 17.90
N ASP A 185 24.60 9.59 18.32
CA ASP A 185 25.82 10.03 19.02
C ASP A 185 25.60 10.70 20.39
N SER A 186 24.35 10.76 20.87
CA SER A 186 24.05 11.20 22.24
C SER A 186 24.26 10.05 23.25
N PRO A 187 24.55 10.35 24.53
CA PRO A 187 24.66 9.33 25.56
C PRO A 187 23.40 8.45 25.66
N PHE A 188 23.58 7.14 25.46
CA PHE A 188 22.49 6.19 25.59
C PHE A 188 22.27 5.80 27.05
N THR A 189 21.16 6.26 27.63
CA THR A 189 20.81 6.00 29.04
C THR A 189 19.69 4.98 29.18
N LEU A 190 19.57 4.38 30.36
CA LEU A 190 18.43 3.53 30.72
C LEU A 190 17.09 4.26 30.53
N GLN A 191 17.06 5.56 30.85
CA GLN A 191 15.90 6.40 30.67
C GLN A 191 15.54 6.53 29.18
N MET A 192 16.51 6.89 28.33
CA MET A 192 16.31 7.00 26.89
C MET A 192 15.77 5.70 26.27
N ARG A 193 16.30 4.55 26.69
CA ARG A 193 15.79 3.23 26.24
C ARG A 193 14.30 3.06 26.57
N ASN A 194 13.91 3.37 27.81
CA ASN A 194 12.54 3.20 28.28
C ASN A 194 11.59 4.22 27.62
N ASP A 195 12.05 5.45 27.42
CA ASP A 195 11.30 6.50 26.73
C ASP A 195 11.01 6.11 25.28
N ILE A 196 12.01 5.59 24.55
CA ILE A 196 11.83 5.09 23.18
C ILE A 196 10.76 3.99 23.14
N ILE A 197 10.80 3.04 24.08
CA ILE A 197 9.80 1.95 24.15
C ILE A 197 8.40 2.53 24.38
N ASN A 198 8.24 3.38 25.39
CA ASN A 198 6.94 3.94 25.77
C ASN A 198 6.35 4.80 24.66
N GLU A 199 7.12 5.73 24.10
CA GLU A 199 6.66 6.61 23.03
C GLU A 199 6.33 5.86 21.74
N GLN A 200 7.07 4.79 21.44
CA GLN A 200 6.78 3.95 20.29
C GLN A 200 5.51 3.12 20.50
N LEU A 201 5.29 2.58 21.72
CA LEU A 201 4.05 1.90 22.08
C LEU A 201 2.85 2.84 22.01
N ASP A 202 2.97 4.06 22.54
CA ASP A 202 1.90 5.07 22.48
C ASP A 202 1.52 5.42 21.04
N TYR A 203 2.53 5.58 20.16
CA TYR A 203 2.29 5.78 18.74
C TYR A 203 1.55 4.60 18.10
N LEU A 204 1.99 3.36 18.35
CA LEU A 204 1.37 2.16 17.79
C LEU A 204 -0.07 1.96 18.32
N ASN A 205 -0.31 2.21 19.60
CA ASN A 205 -1.65 2.20 20.20
C ASN A 205 -2.55 3.28 19.57
N GLY A 206 -2.00 4.46 19.26
CA GLY A 206 -2.71 5.49 18.51
C GLY A 206 -3.13 5.04 17.10
N LEU A 207 -2.32 4.22 16.42
CA LEU A 207 -2.70 3.63 15.14
C LEU A 207 -3.80 2.56 15.30
N VAL A 208 -3.78 1.77 16.38
CA VAL A 208 -4.85 0.83 16.70
C VAL A 208 -6.17 1.56 16.95
N ALA A 209 -6.15 2.65 17.71
CA ALA A 209 -7.34 3.46 17.99
C ALA A 209 -7.99 4.04 16.73
N LYS A 210 -7.22 4.24 15.66
CA LYS A 210 -7.69 4.70 14.35
C LYS A 210 -8.09 3.57 13.39
N GLY A 211 -7.95 2.31 13.80
CA GLY A 211 -8.16 1.14 12.94
C GLY A 211 -7.09 0.95 11.85
N ALA A 212 -5.93 1.62 11.97
CA ALA A 212 -4.82 1.48 11.03
C ALA A 212 -3.96 0.24 11.33
N LEU A 213 -3.94 -0.19 12.59
CA LEU A 213 -3.45 -1.47 13.06
C LEU A 213 -4.57 -2.19 13.82
N ILE A 214 -4.43 -3.50 14.00
CA ILE A 214 -5.32 -4.32 14.83
C ILE A 214 -4.53 -5.13 15.86
N GLY A 215 -5.23 -5.55 16.92
CA GLY A 215 -4.63 -6.31 18.01
C GLY A 215 -3.78 -5.45 18.96
N LYS A 216 -2.78 -6.08 19.58
CA LYS A 216 -1.93 -5.44 20.60
C LYS A 216 -0.48 -5.37 20.10
N PRO A 217 -0.02 -4.21 19.60
CA PRO A 217 1.35 -4.06 19.15
C PRO A 217 2.34 -4.09 20.32
N THR A 218 3.59 -4.44 20.04
CA THR A 218 4.69 -4.43 21.01
C THR A 218 5.89 -3.65 20.48
N CYS A 219 6.71 -3.12 21.39
CA CYS A 219 8.02 -2.55 21.12
C CYS A 219 8.97 -3.04 22.22
N GLU A 220 9.97 -3.84 21.87
CA GLU A 220 10.80 -4.57 22.83
C GLU A 220 12.29 -4.31 22.61
N PHE A 221 13.00 -4.01 23.70
CA PHE A 221 14.46 -4.02 23.74
C PHE A 221 14.94 -5.32 24.40
N ARG A 222 15.18 -6.34 23.57
CA ARG A 222 15.46 -7.71 24.05
C ARG A 222 16.95 -7.94 24.19
N ALA A 223 17.36 -8.64 25.25
CA ALA A 223 18.76 -8.97 25.49
C ALA A 223 19.38 -9.84 24.37
N ILE A 224 18.60 -10.75 23.79
CA ILE A 224 19.06 -11.62 22.68
C ILE A 224 19.39 -10.83 21.40
N ASP A 225 18.71 -9.70 21.18
CA ASP A 225 18.97 -8.81 20.04
C ASP A 225 20.02 -7.73 20.34
N ASN A 226 20.40 -7.59 21.61
CA ASN A 226 21.34 -6.57 22.09
C ASN A 226 22.39 -7.23 23.01
N PRO A 227 23.23 -8.13 22.48
CA PRO A 227 24.33 -8.70 23.26
C PRO A 227 25.29 -7.60 23.72
N LYS A 228 26.03 -7.85 24.81
CA LYS A 228 26.96 -6.86 25.40
C LYS A 228 27.97 -6.31 24.38
N ASP A 229 28.44 -7.14 23.47
CA ASP A 229 29.39 -6.75 22.41
C ASP A 229 28.79 -5.70 21.46
N ASN A 230 27.50 -5.78 21.13
CA ASN A 230 26.81 -4.79 20.30
C ASN A 230 26.61 -3.50 21.08
N ILE A 231 26.15 -3.60 22.34
CA ILE A 231 25.98 -2.44 23.23
C ILE A 231 27.30 -1.69 23.40
N GLN A 232 28.42 -2.40 23.56
CA GLN A 232 29.76 -1.81 23.65
C GLN A 232 30.17 -1.04 22.40
N LYS A 233 29.67 -1.44 21.22
CA LYS A 233 29.90 -0.75 19.94
C LYS A 233 28.89 0.39 19.68
N GLY A 234 27.89 0.58 20.53
CA GLY A 234 26.81 1.54 20.31
C GLY A 234 25.72 1.04 19.35
N GLU A 235 25.62 -0.26 19.12
CA GLU A 235 24.61 -0.87 18.25
C GLU A 235 23.38 -1.29 19.07
N PHE A 236 22.22 -0.73 18.73
CA PHE A 236 20.98 -0.93 19.47
C PHE A 236 19.83 -1.35 18.55
N LYS A 237 19.07 -2.38 18.95
CA LYS A 237 17.94 -2.93 18.20
C LYS A 237 16.68 -2.98 19.06
N TRP A 238 15.62 -2.38 18.54
CA TRP A 238 14.25 -2.55 19.03
C TRP A 238 13.48 -3.46 18.09
N ASN A 239 12.60 -4.27 18.66
CA ASN A 239 11.74 -5.17 17.92
C ASN A 239 10.30 -4.70 18.05
N ILE A 240 9.70 -4.34 16.92
CA ILE A 240 8.30 -3.95 16.86
C ILE A 240 7.50 -5.11 16.27
N THR A 241 6.48 -5.55 16.98
CA THR A 241 5.50 -6.51 16.43
C THR A 241 4.16 -5.80 16.31
N CYS A 242 3.52 -5.88 15.16
CA CYS A 242 2.20 -5.31 14.93
C CYS A 242 1.48 -6.03 13.79
N THR A 243 0.16 -5.86 13.74
CA THR A 243 -0.69 -6.42 12.67
C THR A 243 -1.36 -5.27 11.92
N THR A 244 -1.08 -5.16 10.62
CA THR A 244 -1.71 -4.17 9.76
C THR A 244 -3.16 -4.53 9.50
N THR A 245 -4.04 -3.53 9.36
CA THR A 245 -5.44 -3.78 8.99
C THR A 245 -5.54 -4.20 7.53
N ASN A 246 -6.17 -5.35 7.27
CA ASN A 246 -6.42 -5.82 5.91
C ASN A 246 -7.52 -4.98 5.24
N PRO A 247 -7.46 -4.77 3.91
CA PRO A 247 -8.60 -4.24 3.18
C PRO A 247 -9.77 -5.23 3.20
N LEU A 248 -11.00 -4.71 3.15
CA LEU A 248 -12.21 -5.51 2.92
C LEU A 248 -12.27 -5.92 1.43
N LYS A 249 -11.44 -6.88 1.04
CA LYS A 249 -11.26 -7.30 -0.36
C LYS A 249 -12.47 -8.04 -0.91
N TYR A 250 -13.01 -8.99 -0.15
CA TYR A 250 -14.15 -9.81 -0.51
C TYR A 250 -15.15 -9.80 0.64
N ALA A 251 -16.42 -9.56 0.32
CA ALA A 251 -17.53 -9.61 1.26
C ALA A 251 -18.72 -10.27 0.59
N TYR A 252 -19.34 -11.21 1.29
CA TYR A 252 -20.48 -11.98 0.79
C TYR A 252 -21.62 -11.90 1.80
N VAL A 253 -22.84 -11.79 1.30
CA VAL A 253 -24.06 -11.85 2.12
C VAL A 253 -24.87 -13.07 1.72
N SER A 254 -25.41 -13.77 2.71
CA SER A 254 -26.43 -14.80 2.51
C SER A 254 -27.78 -14.20 2.90
N VAL A 255 -28.77 -14.31 2.03
CA VAL A 255 -30.12 -13.78 2.25
C VAL A 255 -31.11 -14.95 2.30
N SER A 256 -32.00 -14.93 3.28
CA SER A 256 -33.07 -15.93 3.44
C SER A 256 -34.42 -15.24 3.52
N TYR A 257 -35.42 -15.81 2.83
CA TYR A 257 -36.82 -15.40 2.97
C TYR A 257 -37.40 -15.92 4.30
N THR A 258 -38.27 -15.11 4.91
CA THR A 258 -39.12 -15.54 6.03
C THR A 258 -40.54 -15.04 5.81
N SER A 259 -41.53 -15.89 6.11
CA SER A 259 -42.96 -15.55 6.03
C SER A 259 -43.48 -14.82 7.26
N ALA A 260 -42.68 -14.65 8.32
CA ALA A 260 -43.13 -14.00 9.57
C ALA A 260 -43.62 -12.56 9.37
N GLY A 261 -43.13 -11.85 8.35
CA GLY A 261 -43.61 -10.51 8.01
C GLY A 261 -44.97 -10.49 7.30
N LEU A 262 -45.51 -11.65 6.87
CA LEU A 262 -46.84 -11.71 6.27
C LEU A 262 -47.95 -11.49 7.30
N ASP A 263 -47.68 -11.80 8.57
CA ASP A 263 -48.61 -11.61 9.69
C ASP A 263 -48.99 -10.13 9.88
N THR A 264 -48.18 -9.18 9.38
CA THR A 264 -48.49 -7.74 9.46
C THR A 264 -49.48 -7.25 8.40
N LEU A 265 -49.87 -8.11 7.45
CA LEU A 265 -50.79 -7.76 6.35
C LEU A 265 -52.25 -8.15 6.64
N VAL A 266 -52.53 -8.77 7.78
CA VAL A 266 -53.87 -9.16 8.22
C VAL A 266 -54.27 -8.35 9.46
N GLU A 267 -55.47 -7.78 9.49
CA GLU A 267 -56.02 -7.15 10.71
C GLU A 267 -56.28 -8.23 11.77
N GLU A 268 -55.97 -7.95 13.04
CA GLU A 268 -56.32 -8.83 14.16
C GLU A 268 -57.86 -9.01 14.19
N GLY A 269 -58.32 -10.24 13.96
CA GLY A 269 -59.74 -10.62 14.01
C GLY A 269 -60.26 -10.82 15.43
#